data_AF-A0A3Q0T397-F1
#
_entry.id   AF-A0A3Q0T397-F1
#
_cell.length_a   1.000
_cell.length_b   1.000
_cell.length_c   1.000
_cell.angle_alpha   90.00
_cell.angle_beta   90.00
_cell.angle_gamma   90.00
#
_symmetry.space_group_name_H-M   'P 1'
#
loop_
_entity.id
_entity.type
_entity.pdbx_description
1 polymer ?
#
loop_
_entity_poly.entity_id
_entity_poly.type
_entity_poly.pdbx_seq_one_letter_code
_entity_poly.pdbx_strand_id
1 'polypeptide(L)'
;KAASCRSGILLVKVPSLLYRVSQVMKPQVVFVLGGPGAGKGTQCSKIVESYKYTHLSAGDLLREERNREGSEFGQLIANYIKEGKIVPVEITINLLRKVQTMQKDEKKFRFLIDGFPRNEDNLQGWNRVMDGKADVKFVLFFDCSNEVRHGNLFIIILAAFSLQGPLFK
;
A
#
# COMPACT_ATOMS: atom_id res chain seq x y z
N LYS A 1 -32.80 1.13 -58.57
CA LYS A 1 -32.05 2.24 -57.94
C LYS A 1 -31.22 1.66 -56.80
N ALA A 2 -29.90 1.77 -56.90
CA ALA A 2 -28.95 1.18 -55.96
C ALA A 2 -29.12 1.76 -54.54
N ALA A 3 -29.18 0.88 -53.53
CA ALA A 3 -29.11 1.26 -52.13
C ALA A 3 -27.64 1.27 -51.70
N SER A 4 -27.21 2.42 -51.22
CA SER A 4 -25.87 2.75 -50.73
C SER A 4 -25.43 1.79 -49.62
N CYS A 5 -24.26 1.18 -49.84
CA CYS A 5 -23.49 0.44 -48.84
C CYS A 5 -23.04 1.42 -47.74
N ARG A 6 -23.50 1.21 -46.49
CA ARG A 6 -22.81 1.73 -45.31
C ARG A 6 -22.25 0.54 -44.55
N SER A 7 -20.93 0.52 -44.45
CA SER A 7 -20.16 -0.41 -43.64
C SER A 7 -20.60 -0.29 -42.19
N GLY A 8 -21.48 -1.19 -41.76
CA GLY A 8 -21.78 -1.42 -40.35
C GLY A 8 -20.72 -2.36 -39.80
N ILE A 9 -19.76 -1.83 -39.05
CA ILE A 9 -18.95 -2.67 -38.16
C ILE A 9 -19.95 -3.26 -37.15
N LEU A 10 -20.27 -4.53 -37.34
CA LEU A 10 -21.00 -5.34 -36.38
C LEU A 10 -20.09 -5.48 -35.16
N LEU A 11 -20.25 -4.56 -34.21
CA LEU A 11 -19.58 -4.62 -32.91
C LEU A 11 -20.23 -5.78 -32.14
N VAL A 12 -19.78 -6.99 -32.40
CA VAL A 12 -20.18 -8.18 -31.65
C VAL A 12 -19.82 -7.91 -30.19
N LYS A 13 -20.84 -7.77 -29.36
CA LYS A 13 -20.75 -7.56 -27.92
C LYS A 13 -19.97 -8.74 -27.33
N VAL A 14 -18.67 -8.56 -27.11
CA VAL A 14 -17.81 -9.61 -26.52
C VAL A 14 -18.32 -9.85 -25.09
N PRO A 15 -18.79 -11.06 -24.74
CA PRO A 15 -19.40 -11.29 -23.44
C PRO A 15 -18.32 -11.37 -22.35
N SER A 16 -18.42 -10.49 -21.35
CA SER A 16 -18.18 -10.63 -19.89
C SER A 16 -17.05 -11.50 -19.30
N LEU A 17 -16.23 -12.19 -20.08
CA LEU A 17 -15.21 -13.11 -19.58
C LEU A 17 -14.02 -12.36 -18.95
N LEU A 18 -13.62 -11.23 -19.54
CA LEU A 18 -12.63 -10.31 -18.95
C LEU A 18 -13.07 -9.79 -17.56
N TYR A 19 -14.38 -9.55 -17.38
CA TYR A 19 -14.91 -9.05 -16.11
C TYR A 19 -14.89 -10.10 -15.00
N ARG A 20 -15.04 -11.39 -15.34
CA ARG A 20 -14.92 -12.48 -14.35
C ARG A 20 -13.47 -12.79 -13.95
N VAL A 21 -12.49 -12.52 -14.80
CA VAL A 21 -11.05 -12.72 -14.48
C VAL A 21 -10.50 -11.61 -13.57
N SER A 22 -11.06 -10.39 -13.64
CA SER A 22 -10.72 -9.24 -12.76
C SER A 22 -10.88 -9.57 -11.26
N GLN A 23 -11.76 -10.51 -10.90
CA GLN A 23 -11.98 -10.95 -9.52
C GLN A 23 -10.89 -11.90 -8.94
N VAL A 24 -9.83 -12.24 -9.69
CA VAL A 24 -8.92 -13.35 -9.34
C VAL A 24 -7.56 -12.91 -8.78
N MET A 25 -7.16 -11.64 -8.93
CA MET A 25 -5.82 -11.20 -8.50
C MET A 25 -5.85 -10.40 -7.19
N LYS A 26 -5.26 -10.98 -6.14
CA LYS A 26 -5.06 -10.29 -4.86
C LYS A 26 -4.00 -9.19 -5.00
N PRO A 27 -4.21 -8.00 -4.41
CA PRO A 27 -3.17 -7.00 -4.23
C PRO A 27 -1.89 -7.59 -3.65
N GLN A 28 -0.77 -7.36 -4.30
CA GLN A 28 0.57 -7.67 -3.81
C GLN A 28 1.05 -6.53 -2.92
N VAL A 29 1.39 -6.83 -1.68
CA VAL A 29 1.81 -5.84 -0.69
C VAL A 29 3.26 -6.11 -0.30
N VAL A 30 4.06 -5.04 -0.26
CA VAL A 30 5.38 -5.03 0.36
C VAL A 30 5.34 -3.98 1.46
N PHE A 31 5.63 -4.39 2.70
CA PHE A 31 5.76 -3.44 3.80
C PHE A 31 7.15 -2.82 3.79
N VAL A 32 7.22 -1.53 4.10
CA VAL A 32 8.47 -0.78 4.20
C VAL A 32 8.60 -0.26 5.62
N LEU A 33 9.58 -0.79 6.34
CA LEU A 33 9.83 -0.50 7.75
C LEU A 33 11.24 0.07 7.94
N GLY A 34 11.47 0.75 9.06
CA GLY A 34 12.76 1.35 9.39
C GLY A 34 12.61 2.64 10.20
N GLY A 35 13.68 3.03 10.90
CA GLY A 35 13.67 4.20 11.77
C GLY A 35 13.40 5.54 11.04
N PRO A 36 13.06 6.61 11.77
CA PRO A 36 13.07 7.97 11.23
C PRO A 36 14.43 8.29 10.61
N GLY A 37 14.44 8.93 9.44
CA GLY A 37 15.70 9.30 8.75
C GLY A 37 16.40 8.16 8.00
N ALA A 38 15.91 6.91 8.06
CA ALA A 38 16.51 5.77 7.36
C ALA A 38 16.41 5.79 5.82
N GLY A 39 15.94 6.89 5.23
CA GLY A 39 15.84 7.04 3.76
C GLY A 39 14.68 6.29 3.07
N LYS A 40 13.72 5.72 3.83
CA LYS A 40 12.57 4.97 3.30
C LYS A 40 11.86 5.68 2.14
N GLY A 41 11.47 6.95 2.33
CA GLY A 41 10.75 7.72 1.32
C GLY A 41 11.51 7.84 0.00
N THR A 42 12.82 8.14 0.05
CA THR A 42 13.68 8.21 -1.13
C THR A 42 13.72 6.88 -1.89
N GLN A 43 13.76 5.77 -1.16
CA GLN A 43 13.86 4.43 -1.74
C GLN A 43 12.50 3.97 -2.28
N CYS A 44 11.40 4.26 -1.58
CA CYS A 44 10.05 4.06 -2.08
C CYS A 44 9.84 4.76 -3.43
N SER A 45 10.27 6.02 -3.57
CA SER A 45 10.15 6.75 -4.84
C SER A 45 10.88 6.05 -6.00
N LYS A 46 12.09 5.56 -5.76
CA LYS A 46 12.86 4.78 -6.76
C LYS A 46 12.16 3.48 -7.14
N ILE A 47 11.57 2.78 -6.17
CA ILE A 47 10.86 1.52 -6.42
C ILE A 47 9.56 1.78 -7.20
N VAL A 48 8.83 2.85 -6.89
CA VAL A 48 7.64 3.28 -7.64
C VAL A 48 7.98 3.53 -9.11
N GLU A 49 9.04 4.30 -9.36
CA GLU A 49 9.46 4.65 -10.73
C GLU A 49 9.90 3.42 -11.53
N SER A 50 10.71 2.56 -10.92
CA SER A 50 11.36 1.41 -11.57
C SER A 50 10.44 0.21 -11.73
N TYR A 51 9.62 -0.10 -10.71
CA TYR A 51 8.85 -1.34 -10.62
C TYR A 51 7.33 -1.13 -10.64
N LYS A 52 6.87 0.11 -10.85
CA LYS A 52 5.46 0.48 -11.03
C LYS A 52 4.57 0.11 -9.83
N TYR A 53 5.13 0.18 -8.63
CA TYR A 53 4.35 0.09 -7.40
C TYR A 53 3.55 1.38 -7.16
N THR A 54 2.44 1.24 -6.45
CA THR A 54 1.77 2.37 -5.77
C THR A 54 2.37 2.51 -4.38
N HIS A 55 2.92 3.67 -4.05
CA HIS A 55 3.37 3.99 -2.70
C HIS A 55 2.23 4.52 -1.84
N LEU A 56 2.04 3.92 -0.67
CA LEU A 56 1.07 4.29 0.35
C LEU A 56 1.82 4.53 1.67
N SER A 57 1.90 5.79 2.09
CA SER A 57 2.46 6.16 3.39
C SER A 57 1.33 6.18 4.41
N ALA A 58 1.37 5.28 5.40
CA ALA A 58 0.35 5.25 6.46
C ALA A 58 0.33 6.57 7.25
N GLY A 59 1.48 7.21 7.42
CA GLY A 59 1.59 8.51 8.07
C GLY A 59 0.91 9.63 7.29
N ASP A 60 1.04 9.64 5.96
CA ASP A 60 0.38 10.64 5.11
C ASP A 60 -1.13 10.42 5.08
N LEU A 61 -1.58 9.18 4.90
CA LEU A 61 -3.02 8.85 4.91
C LEU A 61 -3.69 9.26 6.22
N LEU A 62 -3.03 9.05 7.36
CA LEU A 62 -3.53 9.51 8.66
C LEU A 62 -3.57 11.03 8.75
N ARG A 63 -2.55 11.74 8.26
CA ARG A 63 -2.53 13.22 8.25
C ARG A 63 -3.60 13.80 7.33
N GLU A 64 -3.84 13.17 6.19
CA GLU A 64 -4.90 13.55 5.24
C GLU A 64 -6.28 13.35 5.87
N GLU A 65 -6.56 12.16 6.43
CA GLU A 65 -7.85 11.88 7.09
C GLU A 65 -8.08 12.77 8.31
N ARG A 66 -7.01 13.12 9.03
CA ARG A 66 -7.06 14.09 10.14
C ARG A 66 -7.53 15.47 9.67
N ASN A 67 -7.02 15.92 8.52
CA ASN A 67 -7.29 17.25 7.99
C ASN A 67 -8.55 17.30 7.09
N ARG A 68 -9.17 16.15 6.81
CA ARG A 68 -10.34 16.05 5.93
C ARG A 68 -11.59 16.61 6.61
N GLU A 69 -12.24 17.56 5.96
CA GLU A 69 -13.51 18.13 6.43
C GLU A 69 -14.61 17.05 6.53
N GLY A 70 -15.38 17.08 7.62
CA GLY A 70 -16.41 16.07 7.91
C GLY A 70 -15.87 14.67 8.19
N SER A 71 -14.60 14.53 8.56
CA SER A 71 -14.00 13.24 8.94
C SER A 71 -14.48 12.78 10.31
N GLU A 72 -15.10 11.60 10.36
CA GLU A 72 -15.50 10.92 11.61
C GLU A 72 -14.30 10.58 12.50
N PHE A 73 -13.12 10.34 11.89
CA PHE A 73 -11.89 9.98 12.61
C PHE A 73 -10.94 11.16 12.83
N GLY A 74 -11.25 12.34 12.29
CA GLY A 74 -10.31 13.46 12.21
C GLY A 74 -9.76 13.87 13.58
N GLN A 75 -10.66 14.11 14.53
CA GLN A 75 -10.30 14.49 15.90
C GLN A 75 -9.59 13.36 16.66
N LEU A 76 -10.03 12.12 16.46
CA LEU A 76 -9.42 10.95 17.09
C LEU A 76 -7.96 10.81 16.64
N ILE A 77 -7.71 10.85 15.33
CA ILE A 77 -6.36 10.79 14.76
C ILE A 77 -5.50 11.94 15.27
N ALA A 78 -6.06 13.16 15.36
CA ALA A 78 -5.33 14.32 15.89
C ALA A 78 -4.83 14.09 17.33
N ASN A 79 -5.66 13.53 18.21
CA ASN A 79 -5.30 13.27 19.60
C ASN A 79 -4.17 12.24 19.71
N TYR A 80 -4.29 11.11 19.00
CA TYR A 80 -3.27 10.05 19.03
C TYR A 80 -1.93 10.55 18.49
N ILE A 81 -1.92 11.28 17.37
CA ILE A 81 -0.68 11.84 16.80
C ILE A 81 -0.05 12.85 17.76
N LYS A 82 -0.85 13.73 18.38
CA LYS A 82 -0.36 14.74 19.34
C LYS A 82 0.29 14.09 20.56
N GLU A 83 -0.26 12.97 21.03
CA GLU A 83 0.24 12.22 22.18
C GLU A 83 1.39 11.26 21.83
N GLY A 84 1.79 11.17 20.55
CA GLY A 84 2.79 10.21 20.10
C GLY A 84 2.34 8.75 20.17
N LYS A 85 1.04 8.51 20.28
CA LYS A 85 0.44 7.17 20.37
C LYS A 85 0.17 6.58 18.98
N ILE A 86 0.11 5.26 18.92
CA ILE A 86 -0.26 4.52 17.70
C ILE A 86 -1.77 4.61 17.49
N VAL A 87 -2.19 5.10 16.32
CA VAL A 87 -3.61 5.14 15.93
C VAL A 87 -4.16 3.70 15.86
N PRO A 88 -5.43 3.46 16.26
CA PRO A 88 -6.07 2.14 16.15
C PRO A 88 -5.91 1.53 14.75
N VAL A 89 -5.52 0.25 14.71
CA VAL A 89 -5.15 -0.45 13.48
C VAL A 89 -6.28 -0.48 12.45
N GLU A 90 -7.53 -0.60 12.89
CA GLU A 90 -8.72 -0.66 12.04
C GLU A 90 -8.88 0.60 11.20
N ILE A 91 -8.54 1.77 11.76
CA ILE A 91 -8.60 3.06 11.04
C ILE A 91 -7.55 3.06 9.93
N THR A 92 -6.31 2.69 10.25
CA THR A 92 -5.22 2.66 9.27
C THR A 92 -5.49 1.66 8.14
N ILE A 93 -5.99 0.46 8.46
CA ILE A 93 -6.36 -0.54 7.44
C ILE A 93 -7.49 -0.03 6.55
N ASN A 94 -8.52 0.61 7.13
CA ASN A 94 -9.60 1.17 6.33
C ASN A 94 -9.12 2.25 5.36
N LEU A 95 -8.20 3.12 5.77
CA LEU A 95 -7.60 4.12 4.87
C LEU A 95 -6.80 3.47 3.74
N LEU A 96 -5.96 2.48 4.06
CA LEU A 96 -5.19 1.74 3.06
C LEU A 96 -6.11 1.03 2.05
N ARG A 97 -7.18 0.38 2.54
CA ARG A 97 -8.16 -0.30 1.68
C ARG A 97 -8.90 0.66 0.76
N LYS A 98 -9.32 1.84 1.26
CA LYS A 98 -9.98 2.86 0.43
C LYS A 98 -9.10 3.20 -0.78
N VAL A 99 -7.81 3.46 -0.58
CA VAL A 99 -6.90 3.79 -1.68
C VAL A 99 -6.73 2.61 -2.64
N GLN A 100 -6.60 1.38 -2.14
CA GLN A 100 -6.53 0.18 -2.98
C GLN A 100 -7.78 0.03 -3.87
N THR A 101 -8.97 0.24 -3.31
CA THR A 101 -10.24 0.14 -4.06
C THR A 101 -10.48 1.29 -5.03
N MET A 102 -9.92 2.47 -4.75
CA MET A 102 -10.05 3.65 -5.61
C MET A 102 -9.10 3.64 -6.81
N GLN A 103 -8.12 2.72 -6.85
CA GLN A 103 -7.26 2.56 -8.01
C GLN A 103 -8.07 1.97 -9.17
N LYS A 104 -8.46 2.85 -10.11
CA LYS A 104 -9.20 2.50 -11.33
C LYS A 104 -8.36 1.76 -12.37
N ASP A 105 -7.05 1.76 -12.18
CA ASP A 105 -6.12 1.08 -13.08
C ASP A 105 -6.02 -0.39 -12.64
N GLU A 106 -6.84 -1.25 -13.27
CA GLU A 106 -6.80 -2.71 -13.11
C GLU A 106 -5.41 -3.31 -13.41
N LYS A 107 -4.41 -2.51 -13.83
CA LYS A 107 -3.03 -2.97 -14.05
C LYS A 107 -2.11 -2.76 -12.85
N LYS A 108 -2.52 -2.04 -11.81
CA LYS A 108 -1.68 -1.71 -10.64
C LYS A 108 -2.16 -2.43 -9.37
N PHE A 109 -1.78 -3.70 -9.26
CA PHE A 109 -2.03 -4.53 -8.08
C PHE A 109 -0.84 -4.59 -7.11
N ARG A 110 0.13 -3.66 -7.18
CA ARG A 110 1.37 -3.73 -6.39
C ARG A 110 1.48 -2.51 -5.48
N PHE A 111 1.53 -2.73 -4.17
CA PHE A 111 1.51 -1.68 -3.16
C PHE A 111 2.76 -1.74 -2.28
N LEU A 112 3.42 -0.59 -2.11
CA LEU A 112 4.44 -0.36 -1.10
C LEU A 112 3.78 0.38 0.05
N ILE A 113 3.69 -0.25 1.21
CA ILE A 113 3.08 0.35 2.39
C ILE A 113 4.20 0.78 3.35
N ASP A 114 4.47 2.08 3.42
CA ASP A 114 5.49 2.68 4.30
C ASP A 114 4.89 3.08 5.65
N GLY A 115 5.60 2.74 6.72
CA GLY A 115 5.28 3.14 8.08
C GLY A 115 4.12 2.35 8.70
N PHE A 116 3.82 1.17 8.17
CA PHE A 116 2.88 0.19 8.70
C PHE A 116 3.33 -1.24 8.30
N PRO A 117 3.15 -2.27 9.16
CA PRO A 117 2.72 -2.20 10.56
C PRO A 117 3.79 -1.55 11.47
N ARG A 118 3.38 -0.86 12.54
CA ARG A 118 4.32 -0.21 13.48
C ARG A 118 4.60 -1.02 14.75
N ASN A 119 3.74 -1.98 15.05
CA ASN A 119 3.82 -2.85 16.22
C ASN A 119 3.10 -4.18 15.93
N GLU A 120 3.16 -5.10 16.88
CA GLU A 120 2.51 -6.41 16.74
C GLU A 120 1.00 -6.29 16.60
N ASP A 121 0.35 -5.39 17.34
CA ASP A 121 -1.11 -5.18 17.22
C ASP A 121 -1.53 -4.74 15.81
N ASN A 122 -0.71 -3.92 15.14
CA ASN A 122 -0.93 -3.56 13.74
C ASN A 122 -0.83 -4.76 12.81
N LEU A 123 0.17 -5.62 13.00
CA LEU A 123 0.36 -6.82 12.20
C LEU A 123 -0.79 -7.82 12.42
N GLN A 124 -1.17 -8.06 13.68
CA GLN A 124 -2.28 -8.93 14.03
C GLN A 124 -3.61 -8.38 13.48
N GLY A 125 -3.85 -7.08 13.60
CA GLY A 125 -5.01 -6.43 12.99
C GLY A 125 -5.02 -6.55 11.47
N TRP A 126 -3.86 -6.41 10.81
CA TRP A 126 -3.73 -6.64 9.38
C TRP A 126 -4.11 -8.08 9.03
N ASN A 127 -3.52 -9.08 9.70
CA ASN A 127 -3.82 -10.48 9.45
C ASN A 127 -5.31 -10.77 9.64
N ARG A 128 -5.94 -10.29 10.72
CA ARG A 128 -7.39 -10.48 10.93
C ARG A 128 -8.24 -9.90 9.81
N VAL A 129 -7.92 -8.70 9.31
CA VAL A 129 -8.78 -7.97 8.37
C VAL A 129 -8.47 -8.30 6.91
N MET A 130 -7.20 -8.55 6.58
CA MET A 130 -6.68 -8.69 5.22
C MET A 130 -6.32 -10.13 4.84
N ASP A 131 -6.51 -11.10 5.75
CA ASP A 131 -6.39 -12.51 5.40
C ASP A 131 -7.29 -12.86 4.21
N GLY A 132 -6.73 -13.63 3.28
CA GLY A 132 -7.37 -13.97 2.01
C GLY A 132 -7.56 -12.81 1.02
N LYS A 133 -7.39 -11.54 1.42
CA LYS A 133 -7.70 -10.35 0.60
C LYS A 133 -6.49 -9.68 -0.04
N ALA A 134 -5.32 -9.78 0.58
CA ALA A 134 -4.06 -9.28 0.04
C ALA A 134 -2.96 -10.34 0.21
N ASP A 135 -1.97 -10.30 -0.68
CA ASP A 135 -0.81 -11.17 -0.64
C ASP A 135 0.43 -10.36 -0.25
N VAL A 136 0.88 -10.52 0.99
CA VAL A 136 2.07 -9.81 1.47
C VAL A 136 3.31 -10.61 1.05
N LYS A 137 4.11 -10.02 0.16
CA LYS A 137 5.25 -10.69 -0.47
C LYS A 137 6.46 -10.77 0.45
N PHE A 138 6.85 -9.63 1.02
CA PHE A 138 7.97 -9.52 1.94
C PHE A 138 7.94 -8.15 2.63
N VAL A 139 8.77 -8.02 3.67
CA VAL A 139 9.05 -6.75 4.34
C VAL A 139 10.40 -6.24 3.87
N LEU A 140 10.48 -4.97 3.46
CA LEU A 140 11.72 -4.24 3.27
C LEU A 140 12.03 -3.46 4.55
N PHE A 141 13.02 -3.92 5.29
CA PHE A 141 13.50 -3.22 6.48
C PHE A 141 14.71 -2.36 6.11
N PHE A 142 14.63 -1.06 6.40
CA PHE A 142 15.71 -0.11 6.27
C PHE A 142 16.38 0.05 7.63
N ASP A 143 17.47 -0.69 7.82
CA ASP A 143 18.37 -0.51 8.95
C ASP A 143 19.37 0.62 8.65
N CYS A 144 19.56 1.51 9.61
CA CYS A 144 20.58 2.53 9.59
C CYS A 144 21.25 2.50 10.96
N SER A 145 22.42 1.86 11.03
CA SER A 145 23.19 1.86 12.27
C SER A 145 23.57 3.29 12.65
N ASN A 146 23.60 3.56 13.96
CA ASN A 146 23.84 4.89 14.51
C ASN A 146 25.21 5.49 14.13
N GLU A 147 26.13 4.69 13.59
CA GLU A 147 27.48 5.09 13.19
C GLU A 147 27.54 5.81 11.83
N VAL A 148 26.52 5.66 10.98
CA VAL A 148 26.57 6.10 9.56
C VAL A 148 26.00 7.51 9.35
N ARG A 149 25.94 8.33 10.41
CA ARG A 149 25.42 9.71 10.32
C ARG A 149 26.38 10.68 9.60
N HIS A 150 27.59 10.25 9.24
CA HIS A 150 28.59 11.07 8.55
C HIS A 150 28.90 10.53 7.14
N GLY A 151 28.44 11.25 6.12
CA GLY A 151 28.91 11.11 4.74
C GLY A 151 28.18 10.05 3.91
N ASN A 152 27.16 10.49 3.16
CA ASN A 152 26.71 9.96 1.85
C ASN A 152 26.87 8.46 1.52
N LEU A 153 26.66 7.56 2.49
CA LEU A 153 26.61 6.13 2.22
C LEU A 153 25.50 5.51 3.07
N PHE A 154 24.27 5.58 2.56
CA PHE A 154 23.16 4.78 3.09
C PHE A 154 23.49 3.31 2.81
N ILE A 155 24.13 2.63 3.76
CA ILE A 155 24.25 1.17 3.76
C ILE A 155 22.87 0.64 4.10
N ILE A 156 22.08 0.34 3.06
CA ILE A 156 20.77 -0.26 3.18
C ILE A 156 20.99 -1.76 3.32
N ILE A 157 20.83 -2.32 4.52
CA ILE A 157 20.66 -3.77 4.66
C ILE A 157 19.22 -4.09 4.22
N LEU A 158 19.04 -4.41 2.94
CA LEU A 158 17.77 -4.95 2.44
C LEU A 158 17.58 -6.37 2.99
N ALA A 159 17.01 -6.49 4.17
CA ALA A 159 16.55 -7.79 4.64
C ALA A 159 15.10 -7.98 4.15
N ALA A 160 14.94 -8.78 3.10
CA ALA A 160 13.63 -9.21 2.62
C ALA A 160 13.17 -10.42 3.43
N PHE A 161 12.35 -10.18 4.47
CA PHE A 161 11.76 -11.26 5.24
C PHE A 161 10.43 -11.68 4.60
N SER A 162 10.29 -12.96 4.26
CA SER A 162 8.98 -13.55 3.95
C SER A 162 8.19 -13.66 5.25
N LEU A 163 6.97 -13.11 5.31
CA LEU A 163 6.08 -13.26 6.46
C LEU A 163 5.61 -14.71 6.70
N GLN A 164 6.00 -15.64 5.83
CA GLN A 164 5.79 -17.08 6.02
C GLN A 164 6.86 -17.74 6.90
N GLY A 165 7.88 -16.98 7.33
CA GLY A 165 8.96 -17.47 8.19
C GLY A 165 8.64 -17.45 9.70
N PRO A 166 9.34 -18.26 10.51
CA PRO A 166 9.08 -18.43 11.94
C PRO A 166 9.40 -17.21 12.82
N LEU A 167 9.85 -16.09 12.26
CA LEU A 167 10.21 -14.88 13.02
C LEU A 167 8.99 -14.06 13.48
N PHE A 168 7.79 -14.39 12.99
CA PHE A 168 6.52 -13.70 13.31
C PHE A 168 5.39 -14.68 13.71
N LYS A 169 5.73 -15.86 14.22
CA LYS A 169 4.79 -16.80 14.85
C LYS A 169 5.09 -16.96 16.33
#